data_AF-A0A414ZL99-F1
#
_entry.id   AF-A0A414ZL99-F1
#
_cell.length_a   1.000
_cell.length_b   1.000
_cell.length_c   1.000
_cell.angle_alpha   90.00
_cell.angle_beta   90.00
_cell.angle_gamma   90.00
#
_symmetry.space_group_name_H-M   'P 1'
#
loop_
_entity.id
_entity.type
_entity.pdbx_description
1 polymer ?
#
loop_
_entity_poly.entity_id
_entity_poly.type
_entity_poly.pdbx_seq_one_letter_code
_entity_poly.pdbx_strand_id
1 'polypeptide(L)'
;MNTNDLNTALYEKMAAEQDKFRDWLKSQPPEEILHHTYEYTVREDIVMAMEELELTDAQAKALLESPSPLADVYRYFEKLETGYMDVIRDSIENRADDVCKAQEELRTAPLYPHSAAYASEHGEMAQYNCSYQANSACKEAIAQTISAHYAENRLDTEAAVKDVLEKFGTERVQFILANTIQRKNYDGRISQDNKAWAKTIPMPEDSGASRHCAYLVVDQVNPGLTDLFTRQFRKVAQEQQKSSVLQKLKQELPAHKSAAPKKREPER
;
A
#
# COMPACT_ATOMS: atom_id res chain seq x y z
N MET A 1 23.32 35.41 43.48
CA MET A 1 23.23 34.59 42.25
C MET A 1 21.86 34.85 41.69
N ASN A 2 21.80 35.34 40.44
CA ASN A 2 20.54 35.50 39.73
C ASN A 2 20.06 34.12 39.25
N THR A 3 18.75 33.94 39.08
CA THR A 3 18.14 32.71 38.57
C THR A 3 18.74 32.26 37.24
N ASN A 4 19.12 33.21 36.40
CA ASN A 4 19.76 32.95 35.11
C ASN A 4 21.18 32.34 35.27
N ASP A 5 21.90 32.69 36.34
CA ASP A 5 23.25 32.16 36.61
C ASP A 5 23.20 30.67 36.99
N LEU A 6 22.16 30.25 37.75
CA LEU A 6 22.02 28.87 38.23
C LEU A 6 21.58 27.92 37.12
N ASN A 7 20.67 28.35 36.25
CA ASN A 7 20.25 27.56 35.08
C ASN A 7 21.41 27.40 34.09
N THR A 8 22.16 28.47 33.82
CA THR A 8 23.36 28.42 32.98
C THR A 8 24.39 27.44 33.55
N ALA A 9 24.67 27.51 34.85
CA ALA A 9 25.61 26.59 35.50
C ALA A 9 25.14 25.13 35.45
N LEU A 10 23.83 24.87 35.56
CA LEU A 10 23.28 23.52 35.46
C LEU A 10 23.39 22.99 34.03
N TYR A 11 23.05 23.80 33.03
CA TYR A 11 23.23 23.47 31.61
C TYR A 11 24.70 23.11 31.31
N GLU A 12 25.65 23.98 31.69
CA GLU A 12 27.07 23.74 31.47
C GLU A 12 27.55 22.44 32.14
N LYS A 13 27.05 22.15 33.34
CA LYS A 13 27.38 20.91 34.05
C LYS A 13 26.83 19.67 33.34
N MET A 14 25.58 19.70 32.89
CA MET A 14 24.95 18.61 32.14
C MET A 14 25.63 18.41 30.77
N ALA A 15 25.94 19.49 30.05
CA ALA A 15 26.67 19.44 28.79
C ALA A 15 28.06 18.81 28.96
N ALA A 16 28.82 19.22 29.98
CA ALA A 16 30.12 18.62 30.29
C ALA A 16 30.02 17.15 30.73
N GLU A 17 28.93 16.75 31.38
CA GLU A 17 28.64 15.35 31.68
C GLU A 17 28.39 14.55 30.39
N GLN A 18 27.62 15.11 29.46
CA GLN A 18 27.35 14.50 28.15
C GLN A 18 28.62 14.35 27.31
N ASP A 19 29.49 15.34 27.28
CA ASP A 19 30.78 15.25 26.56
C ASP A 19 31.65 14.13 27.11
N LYS A 20 31.70 13.95 28.44
CA LYS A 20 32.42 12.81 29.06
C LYS A 20 31.80 11.47 28.65
N PHE A 21 30.48 11.37 28.63
CA PHE A 21 29.77 10.16 28.19
C PHE A 21 30.04 9.85 26.71
N ARG A 22 30.00 10.87 25.85
CA ARG A 22 30.34 10.80 24.43
C ARG A 22 31.77 10.32 24.21
N ASP A 23 32.74 10.87 24.93
CA ASP A 23 34.14 10.49 24.80
C ASP A 23 34.40 9.07 25.32
N TRP A 24 33.70 8.66 26.37
CA TRP A 24 33.70 7.26 26.80
C TRP A 24 33.14 6.35 25.70
N LEU A 25 31.97 6.68 25.12
CA LEU A 25 31.36 5.90 24.02
C LEU A 25 32.30 5.75 22.81
N LYS A 26 33.01 6.81 22.41
CA LYS A 26 33.98 6.76 21.31
C LYS A 26 35.13 5.76 21.54
N SER A 27 35.41 5.41 22.81
CA SER A 27 36.43 4.42 23.17
C SER A 27 35.89 2.98 23.25
N GLN A 28 34.57 2.79 23.16
CA GLN A 28 33.93 1.48 23.27
C GLN A 28 33.84 0.75 21.92
N PRO A 29 33.70 -0.59 21.91
CA PRO A 29 33.42 -1.34 20.69
C PRO A 29 32.04 -1.00 20.12
N PRO A 30 31.80 -1.24 18.81
CA PRO A 30 30.51 -0.90 18.17
C PRO A 30 29.27 -1.49 18.86
N GLU A 31 29.37 -2.70 19.41
CA GLU A 31 28.25 -3.36 20.09
C GLU A 31 27.84 -2.62 21.37
N GLU A 32 28.82 -2.14 22.14
CA GLU A 32 28.56 -1.35 23.35
C GLU A 32 28.02 0.05 22.99
N ILE A 33 28.52 0.65 21.90
CA ILE A 33 27.96 1.91 21.39
C ILE A 33 26.47 1.73 21.05
N LEU A 34 26.11 0.66 20.34
CA LEU A 34 24.73 0.34 19.99
C LEU A 34 23.84 0.14 21.22
N HIS A 35 24.36 -0.45 22.29
CA HIS A 35 23.61 -0.62 23.55
C HIS A 35 23.23 0.72 24.20
N HIS A 36 24.05 1.76 24.02
CA HIS A 36 23.87 3.07 24.63
C HIS A 36 23.35 4.16 23.68
N THR A 37 23.03 3.85 22.42
CA THR A 37 22.55 4.88 21.47
C THR A 37 21.28 5.57 21.95
N TYR A 38 20.37 4.80 22.57
CA TYR A 38 19.11 5.35 23.06
C TYR A 38 19.36 6.36 24.19
N GLU A 39 20.11 5.95 25.22
CA GLU A 39 20.51 6.82 26.31
C GLU A 39 21.25 8.07 25.79
N TYR A 40 22.20 7.88 24.88
CA TYR A 40 22.96 8.99 24.30
C TYR A 40 22.05 10.03 23.65
N THR A 41 21.12 9.61 22.79
CA THR A 41 20.20 10.51 22.10
C THR A 41 19.29 11.24 23.08
N VAL A 42 18.67 10.54 24.02
CA VAL A 42 17.78 11.17 25.01
C VAL A 42 18.54 12.16 25.90
N ARG A 43 19.81 11.87 26.25
CA ARG A 43 20.65 12.80 27.01
C ARG A 43 20.96 14.07 26.23
N GLU A 44 21.20 13.98 24.91
CA GLU A 44 21.31 15.18 24.06
C GLU A 44 20.01 15.99 24.06
N ASP A 45 18.85 15.32 23.94
CA ASP A 45 17.55 15.99 23.97
C ASP A 45 17.26 16.68 25.31
N ILE A 46 17.67 16.06 26.44
CA ILE A 46 17.56 16.68 27.76
C ILE A 46 18.46 17.93 27.87
N VAL A 47 19.69 17.86 27.37
CA VAL A 47 20.61 19.02 27.36
C VAL A 47 20.06 20.14 26.46
N MET A 48 19.51 19.78 25.29
CA MET A 48 18.86 20.72 24.39
C MET A 48 17.64 21.39 25.03
N ALA A 49 16.82 20.63 25.76
CA ALA A 49 15.68 21.19 26.49
C ALA A 49 16.12 22.21 27.57
N MET A 50 17.29 22.01 28.18
CA MET A 50 17.86 22.95 29.15
C MET A 50 18.30 24.30 28.54
N GLU A 51 18.35 24.44 27.21
CA GLU A 51 18.61 25.73 26.55
C GLU A 51 17.42 26.69 26.67
N GLU A 52 16.20 26.16 26.75
CA GLU A 52 14.97 26.95 26.87
C GLU A 52 14.29 26.84 28.24
N LEU A 53 14.54 25.74 28.98
CA LEU A 53 13.88 25.48 30.26
C LEU A 53 14.42 26.37 31.39
N GLU A 54 13.56 27.23 31.94
CA GLU A 54 13.87 28.04 33.13
C GLU A 54 13.38 27.37 34.42
N LEU A 55 14.28 26.73 35.16
CA LEU A 55 13.99 26.19 36.49
C LEU A 55 14.03 27.26 37.57
N THR A 56 13.26 27.06 38.63
CA THR A 56 13.39 27.89 39.84
C THR A 56 14.77 27.68 40.48
N ASP A 57 15.28 28.70 41.19
CA ASP A 57 16.55 28.61 41.94
C ASP A 57 16.65 27.36 42.82
N ALA A 58 15.54 26.96 43.45
CA ALA A 58 15.51 25.79 44.33
C ALA A 58 15.70 24.48 43.55
N GLN A 59 15.04 24.35 42.39
CA GLN A 59 15.16 23.19 41.52
C GLN A 59 16.57 23.10 40.90
N ALA A 60 17.08 24.23 40.38
CA ALA A 60 18.41 24.28 39.78
C ALA A 60 19.50 23.92 40.79
N LYS A 61 19.42 24.46 42.02
CA LYS A 61 20.34 24.10 43.12
C LYS A 61 20.27 22.62 43.48
N ALA A 62 19.07 22.06 43.61
CA ALA A 62 18.91 20.65 43.96
C ALA A 62 19.53 19.72 42.90
N LEU A 63 19.37 20.03 41.61
CA LEU A 63 20.02 19.28 40.54
C LEU A 63 21.54 19.50 40.51
N LEU A 64 22.01 20.73 40.75
CA LEU A 64 23.45 21.04 40.82
C LEU A 64 24.18 20.29 41.95
N GLU A 65 23.48 19.91 43.03
CA GLU A 65 24.04 19.08 44.11
C GLU A 65 24.32 17.63 43.67
N SER A 66 23.63 17.12 42.65
CA SER A 66 23.91 15.77 42.12
C SER A 66 25.28 15.74 41.44
N PRO A 67 26.09 14.67 41.62
CA PRO A 67 27.33 14.49 40.88
C PRO A 67 27.10 14.23 39.37
N SER A 68 25.93 13.72 38.99
CA SER A 68 25.58 13.33 37.62
C SER A 68 24.13 13.73 37.28
N PRO A 69 23.82 15.04 37.26
CA PRO A 69 22.45 15.52 37.11
C PRO A 69 21.81 15.08 35.79
N LEU A 70 22.56 14.96 34.68
CA LEU A 70 22.01 14.55 33.40
C LEU A 70 21.59 13.07 33.42
N ALA A 71 22.46 12.20 33.94
CA ALA A 71 22.15 10.78 34.12
C ALA A 71 20.93 10.56 35.02
N ASP A 72 20.77 11.37 36.07
CA ASP A 72 19.64 11.26 37.00
C ASP A 72 18.32 11.65 36.32
N VAL A 73 18.32 12.72 35.52
CA VAL A 73 17.14 13.13 34.73
C VAL A 73 16.80 12.07 33.68
N TYR A 74 17.79 11.51 32.97
CA TYR A 74 17.58 10.42 32.02
C TYR A 74 16.90 9.21 32.68
N ARG A 75 17.42 8.72 33.82
CA ARG A 75 16.83 7.59 34.56
C ARG A 75 15.42 7.86 35.08
N TYR A 76 15.09 9.13 35.32
CA TYR A 76 13.74 9.54 35.68
C TYR A 76 12.82 9.50 34.45
N PHE A 77 13.26 10.05 33.32
CA PHE A 77 12.53 10.04 32.06
C PHE A 77 12.26 8.61 31.54
N GLU A 78 13.27 7.74 31.53
CA GLU A 78 13.19 6.36 31.03
C GLU A 78 12.06 5.55 31.69
N LYS A 79 11.71 5.85 32.95
CA LYS A 79 10.61 5.18 33.67
C LYS A 79 9.23 5.69 33.29
N LEU A 80 9.15 6.91 32.75
CA LEU A 80 7.91 7.61 32.42
C LEU A 80 7.58 7.51 30.93
N GLU A 81 8.56 7.23 30.09
CA GLU A 81 8.38 7.17 28.66
C GLU A 81 7.58 5.92 28.26
N THR A 82 6.28 6.12 28.06
CA THR A 82 5.37 5.07 27.57
C THR A 82 4.82 5.34 26.17
N GLY A 83 4.88 6.59 25.70
CA GLY A 83 4.20 7.01 24.48
C GLY A 83 4.92 6.72 23.16
N TYR A 84 6.26 6.62 23.16
CA TYR A 84 7.04 6.47 21.92
C TYR A 84 6.68 5.19 21.15
N MET A 85 6.54 4.06 21.86
CA MET A 85 6.16 2.79 21.25
C MET A 85 4.72 2.79 20.70
N ASP A 86 3.81 3.54 21.31
CA ASP A 86 2.44 3.69 20.80
C ASP A 86 2.45 4.49 19.50
N VAL A 87 3.23 5.58 19.41
CA VAL A 87 3.40 6.34 18.15
C VAL A 87 3.98 5.46 17.05
N ILE A 88 4.97 4.59 17.36
CA ILE A 88 5.51 3.64 16.38
C ILE A 88 4.41 2.69 15.91
N ARG A 89 3.64 2.09 16.84
CA ARG A 89 2.57 1.15 16.51
C ARG A 89 1.52 1.82 15.63
N ASP A 90 1.03 2.98 16.04
CA ASP A 90 0.04 3.75 15.28
C ASP A 90 0.58 4.13 13.90
N SER A 91 1.87 4.47 13.78
CA SER A 91 2.48 4.77 12.48
C SER A 91 2.49 3.55 11.55
N ILE A 92 2.78 2.36 12.08
CA ILE A 92 2.76 1.11 11.31
C ILE A 92 1.34 0.78 10.87
N GLU A 93 0.37 0.84 11.80
CA GLU A 93 -1.03 0.53 11.54
C GLU A 93 -1.63 1.51 10.51
N ASN A 94 -1.49 2.81 10.73
CA ASN A 94 -1.99 3.83 9.82
C ASN A 94 -1.33 3.72 8.43
N ARG A 95 -0.02 3.45 8.36
CA ARG A 95 0.65 3.25 7.07
C ARG A 95 0.17 2.00 6.35
N ALA A 96 -0.09 0.92 7.09
CA ALA A 96 -0.65 -0.31 6.52
C ALA A 96 -2.07 -0.06 6.00
N ASP A 97 -2.91 0.64 6.75
CA ASP A 97 -4.26 1.02 6.36
C ASP A 97 -4.26 1.89 5.10
N ASP A 98 -3.37 2.88 5.01
CA ASP A 98 -3.20 3.71 3.82
C ASP A 98 -2.83 2.88 2.58
N VAL A 99 -1.92 1.91 2.73
CA VAL A 99 -1.51 1.02 1.64
C VAL A 99 -2.67 0.11 1.21
N CYS A 100 -3.39 -0.48 2.16
CA CYS A 100 -4.57 -1.30 1.90
C CYS A 100 -5.66 -0.50 1.17
N LYS A 101 -5.93 0.72 1.64
CA LYS A 101 -6.92 1.62 1.04
C LYS A 101 -6.52 2.01 -0.39
N ALA A 102 -5.27 2.40 -0.61
CA ALA A 102 -4.78 2.74 -1.96
C ALA A 102 -4.84 1.54 -2.92
N GLN A 103 -4.55 0.33 -2.43
CA GLN A 103 -4.68 -0.88 -3.23
C GLN A 103 -6.15 -1.18 -3.57
N GLU A 104 -7.07 -1.00 -2.62
CA GLU A 104 -8.49 -1.19 -2.86
C GLU A 104 -9.03 -0.15 -3.86
N GLU A 105 -8.70 1.13 -3.68
CA GLU A 105 -9.07 2.20 -4.59
C GLU A 105 -8.60 1.92 -6.02
N LEU A 106 -7.38 1.37 -6.20
CA LEU A 106 -6.87 0.98 -7.51
C LEU A 106 -7.61 -0.25 -8.09
N ARG A 107 -7.93 -1.23 -7.24
CA ARG A 107 -8.65 -2.45 -7.61
C ARG A 107 -10.08 -2.15 -8.03
N THR A 108 -10.75 -1.21 -7.35
CA THR A 108 -12.14 -0.82 -7.62
C THR A 108 -12.27 0.44 -8.46
N ALA A 109 -11.15 1.03 -8.90
CA ALA A 109 -11.18 2.22 -9.74
C ALA A 109 -12.06 1.93 -10.97
N PRO A 110 -13.06 2.78 -11.28
CA PRO A 110 -13.92 2.56 -12.43
C PRO A 110 -13.15 2.77 -13.74
N LEU A 111 -13.51 2.02 -14.78
CA LEU A 111 -13.12 2.33 -16.14
C LEU A 111 -13.95 3.51 -16.65
N TYR A 112 -13.27 4.52 -17.19
CA TYR A 112 -13.93 5.63 -17.86
C TYR A 112 -14.24 5.24 -19.32
N PRO A 113 -15.52 5.22 -19.75
CA PRO A 113 -15.92 4.59 -21.02
C PRO A 113 -15.81 5.51 -22.26
N HIS A 114 -15.60 6.82 -22.08
CA HIS A 114 -15.61 7.79 -23.18
C HIS A 114 -14.21 8.30 -23.55
N SER A 115 -14.14 9.01 -24.67
CA SER A 115 -12.90 9.62 -25.16
C SER A 115 -12.46 10.80 -24.30
N ALA A 116 -11.20 11.20 -24.42
CA ALA A 116 -10.68 12.40 -23.75
C ALA A 116 -11.39 13.69 -24.20
N ALA A 117 -11.81 13.74 -25.47
CA ALA A 117 -12.56 14.88 -26.02
C ALA A 117 -13.92 15.02 -25.31
N TYR A 118 -14.65 13.91 -25.18
CA TYR A 118 -15.89 13.86 -24.43
C TYR A 118 -15.69 14.33 -22.98
N ALA A 119 -14.68 13.80 -22.29
CA ALA A 119 -14.38 14.19 -20.91
C ALA A 119 -14.06 15.69 -20.78
N SER A 120 -13.38 16.27 -21.77
CA SER A 120 -13.09 17.70 -21.80
C SER A 120 -14.36 18.53 -22.01
N GLU A 121 -15.23 18.13 -22.94
CA GLU A 121 -16.49 18.83 -23.24
C GLU A 121 -17.48 18.80 -22.07
N HIS A 122 -17.45 17.72 -21.28
CA HIS A 122 -18.39 17.50 -20.18
C HIS A 122 -17.79 17.83 -18.79
N GLY A 123 -16.55 18.30 -18.72
CA GLY A 123 -15.89 18.65 -17.45
C GLY A 123 -15.48 17.44 -16.59
N GLU A 124 -15.38 16.25 -17.17
CA GLU A 124 -15.09 14.99 -16.50
C GLU A 124 -13.61 14.58 -16.57
N MET A 125 -12.72 15.49 -16.96
CA MET A 125 -11.28 15.23 -17.15
C MET A 125 -10.59 14.63 -15.93
N ALA A 126 -11.02 14.99 -14.71
CA ALA A 126 -10.47 14.39 -13.49
C ALA A 126 -10.72 12.87 -13.43
N GLN A 127 -11.95 12.43 -13.75
CA GLN A 127 -12.32 11.01 -13.77
C GLN A 127 -11.60 10.26 -14.89
N TYR A 128 -11.53 10.86 -16.08
CA TYR A 128 -10.77 10.33 -17.21
C TYR A 128 -9.29 10.12 -16.84
N ASN A 129 -8.66 11.13 -16.24
CA ASN A 129 -7.25 11.08 -15.87
C ASN A 129 -6.97 10.00 -14.81
N CYS A 130 -7.81 9.89 -13.77
CA CYS A 130 -7.69 8.83 -12.77
C CYS A 130 -7.81 7.43 -13.39
N SER A 131 -8.82 7.21 -14.24
CA SER A 131 -8.98 5.94 -14.96
C SER A 131 -7.78 5.66 -15.88
N TYR A 132 -7.28 6.67 -16.59
CA TYR A 132 -6.13 6.53 -17.47
C TYR A 132 -4.84 6.18 -16.70
N GLN A 133 -4.61 6.80 -15.54
CA GLN A 133 -3.48 6.48 -14.67
C GLN A 133 -3.56 5.03 -14.17
N ALA A 134 -4.73 4.59 -13.69
CA ALA A 134 -4.96 3.22 -13.27
C ALA A 134 -4.78 2.22 -14.44
N ASN A 135 -5.22 2.57 -15.64
CA ASN A 135 -4.98 1.79 -16.86
C ASN A 135 -3.50 1.66 -17.19
N SER A 136 -2.75 2.77 -17.12
CA SER A 136 -1.30 2.76 -17.35
C SER A 136 -0.57 1.91 -16.32
N ALA A 137 -0.95 2.02 -15.04
CA ALA A 137 -0.40 1.18 -13.98
C ALA A 137 -0.71 -0.30 -14.20
N CYS A 138 -1.95 -0.64 -14.61
CA CYS A 138 -2.34 -2.01 -14.94
C CYS A 138 -1.53 -2.57 -16.11
N LYS A 139 -1.32 -1.78 -17.17
CA LYS A 139 -0.48 -2.16 -18.32
C LYS A 139 0.94 -2.52 -17.86
N GLU A 140 1.58 -1.63 -17.11
CA GLU A 140 2.94 -1.86 -16.63
C GLU A 140 3.01 -3.07 -15.68
N ALA A 141 2.04 -3.21 -14.79
CA ALA A 141 1.97 -4.35 -13.87
C ALA A 141 1.85 -5.68 -14.61
N ILE A 142 1.08 -5.77 -15.70
CA ILE A 142 1.02 -6.99 -16.53
C ILE A 142 2.39 -7.32 -17.10
N ALA A 143 3.11 -6.34 -17.69
CA ALA A 143 4.43 -6.55 -18.26
C ALA A 143 5.47 -6.99 -17.21
N GLN A 144 5.49 -6.31 -16.07
CA GLN A 144 6.40 -6.59 -14.96
C GLN A 144 6.13 -7.97 -14.37
N THR A 145 4.86 -8.30 -14.15
CA THR A 145 4.46 -9.58 -13.56
C THR A 145 4.78 -10.75 -14.50
N ILE A 146 4.51 -10.60 -15.81
CA ILE A 146 4.92 -11.61 -16.79
C ILE A 146 6.45 -11.82 -16.76
N SER A 147 7.22 -10.74 -16.67
CA SER A 147 8.69 -10.84 -16.62
C SER A 147 9.18 -11.48 -15.33
N ALA A 148 8.58 -11.14 -14.18
CA ALA A 148 8.96 -11.65 -12.87
C ALA A 148 8.64 -13.15 -12.70
N HIS A 149 7.54 -13.62 -13.30
CA HIS A 149 7.09 -15.01 -13.24
C HIS A 149 7.56 -15.85 -14.43
N TYR A 150 8.47 -15.34 -15.26
CA TYR A 150 9.05 -16.07 -16.38
C TYR A 150 10.46 -16.54 -16.04
N ALA A 151 10.62 -17.86 -15.88
CA ALA A 151 11.90 -18.51 -15.60
C ALA A 151 11.99 -19.84 -16.34
N GLU A 152 13.20 -20.27 -16.70
CA GLU A 152 13.43 -21.59 -17.33
C GLU A 152 12.55 -21.87 -18.57
N ASN A 153 12.30 -20.83 -19.38
CA ASN A 153 11.41 -20.87 -20.55
C ASN A 153 9.95 -21.25 -20.24
N ARG A 154 9.49 -20.99 -19.01
CA ARG A 154 8.12 -21.21 -18.56
C ARG A 154 7.61 -19.96 -17.85
N LEU A 155 6.37 -19.59 -18.16
CA LEU A 155 5.64 -18.56 -17.43
C LEU A 155 4.73 -19.26 -16.42
N ASP A 156 4.86 -18.94 -15.14
CA ASP A 156 3.83 -19.27 -14.16
C ASP A 156 2.62 -18.36 -14.39
N THR A 157 1.73 -18.80 -15.28
CA THR A 157 0.56 -18.01 -15.64
C THR A 157 -0.44 -17.89 -14.50
N GLU A 158 -0.49 -18.86 -13.57
CA GLU A 158 -1.46 -18.84 -12.47
C GLU A 158 -1.09 -17.77 -11.45
N ALA A 159 0.16 -17.78 -10.99
CA ALA A 159 0.67 -16.76 -10.09
C ALA A 159 0.64 -15.37 -10.74
N ALA A 160 1.10 -15.27 -11.99
CA ALA A 160 1.13 -13.99 -12.69
C ALA A 160 -0.26 -13.36 -12.87
N VAL A 161 -1.26 -14.15 -13.28
CA VAL A 161 -2.63 -13.64 -13.44
C VAL A 161 -3.24 -13.26 -12.10
N LYS A 162 -3.00 -14.05 -11.05
CA LYS A 162 -3.50 -13.77 -9.70
C LYS A 162 -2.98 -12.42 -9.20
N ASP A 163 -1.68 -12.17 -9.29
CA ASP A 163 -1.05 -10.95 -8.78
C ASP A 163 -1.62 -9.67 -9.42
N VAL A 164 -1.90 -9.71 -10.73
CA VAL A 164 -2.48 -8.55 -11.43
C VAL A 164 -3.97 -8.40 -11.10
N LEU A 165 -4.72 -9.50 -11.05
CA LEU A 165 -6.15 -9.48 -10.72
C LEU A 165 -6.41 -8.94 -9.31
N GLU A 166 -5.59 -9.32 -8.33
CA GLU A 166 -5.70 -8.84 -6.94
C GLU A 166 -5.46 -7.33 -6.82
N LYS A 167 -4.70 -6.72 -7.74
CA LYS A 167 -4.37 -5.28 -7.72
C LYS A 167 -5.31 -4.42 -8.54
N PHE A 168 -5.80 -4.90 -9.68
CA PHE A 168 -6.52 -4.06 -10.65
C PHE A 168 -7.94 -4.54 -10.96
N GLY A 169 -8.34 -5.69 -10.45
CA GLY A 169 -9.64 -6.28 -10.72
C GLY A 169 -9.79 -6.80 -12.15
N THR A 170 -10.85 -7.59 -12.37
CA THR A 170 -11.05 -8.31 -13.63
C THR A 170 -11.35 -7.37 -14.80
N GLU A 171 -12.16 -6.33 -14.60
CA GLU A 171 -12.61 -5.43 -15.67
C GLU A 171 -11.45 -4.65 -16.29
N ARG A 172 -10.57 -4.08 -15.46
CA ARG A 172 -9.42 -3.30 -15.94
C ARG A 172 -8.39 -4.17 -16.64
N VAL A 173 -8.08 -5.33 -16.09
CA VAL A 173 -7.17 -6.30 -16.72
C VAL A 173 -7.75 -6.76 -18.06
N GLN A 174 -9.05 -7.06 -18.11
CA GLN A 174 -9.75 -7.41 -19.34
C GLN A 174 -9.62 -6.31 -20.40
N PHE A 175 -9.86 -5.05 -20.03
CA PHE A 175 -9.74 -3.91 -20.91
C PHE A 175 -8.33 -3.78 -21.51
N ILE A 176 -7.29 -3.82 -20.67
CA ILE A 176 -5.90 -3.68 -21.13
C ILE A 176 -5.47 -4.83 -22.05
N LEU A 177 -5.82 -6.08 -21.70
CA LEU A 177 -5.51 -7.24 -22.53
C LEU A 177 -6.23 -7.17 -23.88
N ALA A 178 -7.51 -6.80 -23.88
CA ALA A 178 -8.28 -6.66 -25.12
C ALA A 178 -7.73 -5.54 -26.01
N ASN A 179 -7.46 -4.34 -25.47
CA ASN A 179 -6.85 -3.24 -26.22
C ASN A 179 -5.47 -3.65 -26.80
N THR A 180 -4.65 -4.34 -26.00
CA THR A 180 -3.35 -4.86 -26.42
C THR A 180 -3.47 -5.82 -27.61
N ILE A 181 -4.38 -6.80 -27.53
CA ILE A 181 -4.59 -7.80 -28.58
C ILE A 181 -5.20 -7.19 -29.84
N GLN A 182 -6.20 -6.32 -29.71
CA GLN A 182 -6.81 -5.65 -30.86
C GLN A 182 -5.76 -4.84 -31.64
N ARG A 183 -4.85 -4.16 -30.93
CA ARG A 183 -3.76 -3.39 -31.54
C ARG A 183 -2.63 -4.25 -32.12
N LYS A 184 -2.45 -5.47 -31.60
CA LYS A 184 -1.49 -6.46 -32.08
C LYS A 184 -2.14 -7.58 -32.90
N ASN A 185 -3.32 -7.35 -33.47
CA ASN A 185 -4.09 -8.40 -34.16
C ASN A 185 -3.34 -9.00 -35.37
N TYR A 186 -2.37 -8.27 -35.93
CA TYR A 186 -1.48 -8.76 -37.00
C TYR A 186 -0.42 -9.77 -36.51
N ASP A 187 -0.10 -9.81 -35.22
CA ASP A 187 0.97 -10.66 -34.69
C ASP A 187 0.55 -12.14 -34.68
N GLY A 188 1.34 -12.99 -35.35
CA GLY A 188 1.06 -14.41 -35.49
C GLY A 188 1.22 -15.22 -34.20
N ARG A 189 1.87 -14.67 -33.17
CA ARG A 189 2.07 -15.35 -31.87
C ARG A 189 0.83 -15.29 -30.97
N ILE A 190 -0.11 -14.41 -31.27
CA ILE A 190 -1.38 -14.31 -30.55
C ILE A 190 -2.40 -15.25 -31.23
N SER A 191 -3.01 -16.12 -30.42
CA SER A 191 -3.98 -17.12 -30.85
C SER A 191 -5.26 -16.49 -31.42
N GLN A 192 -5.90 -17.19 -32.36
CA GLN A 192 -7.16 -16.73 -32.97
C GLN A 192 -8.29 -16.61 -31.93
N ASP A 193 -8.31 -17.49 -30.93
CA ASP A 193 -9.29 -17.44 -29.84
C ASP A 193 -9.16 -16.17 -29.01
N ASN A 194 -7.93 -15.77 -28.67
CA ASN A 194 -7.68 -14.52 -27.94
C ASN A 194 -8.01 -13.30 -28.82
N LYS A 195 -7.74 -13.34 -30.13
CA LYS A 195 -8.14 -12.27 -31.07
C LYS A 195 -9.66 -12.14 -31.19
N ALA A 196 -10.37 -13.26 -31.29
CA ALA A 196 -11.83 -13.29 -31.35
C ALA A 196 -12.43 -12.75 -30.05
N TRP A 197 -11.92 -13.21 -28.90
CA TRP A 197 -12.34 -12.74 -27.58
C TRP A 197 -12.07 -11.23 -27.39
N ALA A 198 -10.89 -10.74 -27.78
CA ALA A 198 -10.56 -9.33 -27.59
C ALA A 198 -11.53 -8.40 -28.34
N LYS A 199 -12.04 -8.81 -29.51
CA LYS A 199 -13.04 -8.07 -30.28
C LYS A 199 -14.41 -7.99 -29.62
N THR A 200 -14.73 -8.87 -28.68
CA THR A 200 -16.02 -8.83 -27.97
C THR A 200 -16.03 -7.86 -26.80
N ILE A 201 -14.87 -7.30 -26.43
CA ILE A 201 -14.75 -6.42 -25.27
C ILE A 201 -15.02 -4.97 -25.72
N PRO A 202 -15.97 -4.26 -25.09
CA PRO A 202 -16.25 -2.86 -25.41
C PRO A 202 -15.02 -1.97 -25.21
N MET A 203 -14.66 -1.21 -26.23
CA MET A 203 -13.60 -0.21 -26.17
C MET A 203 -14.23 1.20 -26.24
N PRO A 204 -13.62 2.22 -25.60
CA PRO A 204 -14.08 3.60 -25.71
C PRO A 204 -14.22 4.07 -27.15
N GLU A 205 -15.10 5.05 -27.35
CA GLU A 205 -15.24 5.76 -28.62
C GLU A 205 -13.88 6.30 -29.08
N ASP A 206 -13.63 6.24 -30.39
CA ASP A 206 -12.34 6.58 -31.01
C ASP A 206 -11.13 5.77 -30.51
N SER A 207 -11.32 4.66 -29.77
CA SER A 207 -10.20 3.83 -29.29
C SER A 207 -9.24 3.37 -30.39
N GLY A 208 -9.70 3.22 -31.64
CA GLY A 208 -8.84 2.92 -32.79
C GLY A 208 -7.94 4.09 -33.23
N ALA A 209 -8.41 5.33 -33.13
CA ALA A 209 -7.71 6.55 -33.55
C ALA A 209 -7.04 7.31 -32.39
N SER A 210 -7.44 7.03 -31.15
CA SER A 210 -6.98 7.70 -29.94
C SER A 210 -5.51 7.38 -29.66
N ARG A 211 -4.68 8.44 -29.57
CA ARG A 211 -3.27 8.34 -29.15
C ARG A 211 -3.14 7.77 -27.74
N HIS A 212 -4.07 8.08 -26.84
CA HIS A 212 -4.07 7.57 -25.46
C HIS A 212 -4.26 6.06 -25.41
N CYS A 213 -5.22 5.51 -26.17
CA CYS A 213 -5.39 4.06 -26.27
C CYS A 213 -4.19 3.36 -26.92
N ALA A 214 -3.42 4.05 -27.76
CA ALA A 214 -2.22 3.51 -28.39
C ALA A 214 -1.07 3.26 -27.39
N TYR A 215 -1.01 4.04 -26.31
CA TYR A 215 -0.01 3.87 -25.25
C TYR A 215 -0.40 2.80 -24.22
N LEU A 216 -1.68 2.43 -24.13
CA LEU A 216 -2.21 1.41 -23.22
C LEU A 216 -2.07 -0.03 -23.78
N VAL A 217 -0.92 -0.31 -24.39
CA VAL A 217 -0.57 -1.62 -24.97
C VAL A 217 0.58 -2.23 -24.18
N VAL A 218 0.44 -3.50 -23.77
CA VAL A 218 1.53 -4.24 -23.15
C VAL A 218 2.59 -4.56 -24.22
N ASP A 219 3.65 -3.77 -24.27
CA ASP A 219 4.68 -3.77 -25.32
C ASP A 219 6.06 -4.25 -24.85
N GLN A 220 6.34 -4.21 -23.55
CA GLN A 220 7.63 -4.59 -22.96
C GLN A 220 7.87 -6.11 -22.82
N VAL A 221 6.93 -6.96 -23.26
CA VAL A 221 7.06 -8.42 -23.21
C VAL A 221 6.72 -9.09 -24.53
N ASN A 222 7.24 -10.30 -24.75
CA ASN A 222 6.97 -11.09 -25.96
C ASN A 222 5.45 -11.34 -26.11
N PRO A 223 4.83 -11.01 -27.26
CA PRO A 223 3.40 -11.23 -27.50
C PRO A 223 2.91 -12.66 -27.28
N GLY A 224 3.77 -13.67 -27.44
CA GLY A 224 3.44 -15.06 -27.09
C GLY A 224 3.24 -15.27 -25.58
N LEU A 225 4.01 -14.59 -24.74
CA LEU A 225 3.80 -14.62 -23.28
C LEU A 225 2.52 -13.86 -22.90
N THR A 226 2.23 -12.75 -23.57
CA THR A 226 0.94 -12.05 -23.42
C THR A 226 -0.24 -12.95 -23.82
N ASP A 227 -0.10 -13.77 -24.87
CA ASP A 227 -1.13 -14.74 -25.27
C ASP A 227 -1.37 -15.79 -24.18
N LEU A 228 -0.29 -16.36 -23.62
CA LEU A 228 -0.36 -17.33 -22.52
C LEU A 228 -1.04 -16.74 -21.28
N PHE A 229 -0.62 -15.53 -20.88
CA PHE A 229 -1.23 -14.80 -19.77
C PHE A 229 -2.73 -14.56 -20.02
N THR A 230 -3.09 -14.08 -21.22
CA THR A 230 -4.49 -13.80 -21.59
C THR A 230 -5.34 -15.07 -21.54
N ARG A 231 -4.80 -16.20 -22.00
CA ARG A 231 -5.50 -17.49 -21.96
C ARG A 231 -5.85 -17.89 -20.53
N GLN A 232 -4.88 -17.77 -19.62
CA GLN A 232 -5.10 -18.05 -18.20
C GLN A 232 -6.07 -17.05 -17.56
N PHE A 233 -5.94 -15.76 -17.86
CA PHE A 233 -6.88 -14.73 -17.41
C PHE A 233 -8.33 -15.06 -17.80
N ARG A 234 -8.56 -15.45 -19.07
CA ARG A 234 -9.90 -15.81 -19.56
C ARG A 234 -10.49 -17.00 -18.80
N LYS A 235 -9.67 -18.01 -18.46
CA LYS A 235 -10.10 -19.15 -17.65
C LYS A 235 -10.56 -18.70 -16.26
N VAL A 236 -9.74 -17.92 -15.56
CA VAL A 236 -10.06 -17.40 -14.22
C VAL A 236 -11.30 -16.50 -14.23
N ALA A 237 -11.41 -15.60 -15.21
CA ALA A 237 -12.56 -14.69 -15.34
C ALA A 237 -13.88 -15.45 -15.59
N GLN A 238 -13.87 -16.50 -16.40
CA GLN A 238 -15.04 -17.35 -16.62
C GLN A 238 -15.46 -18.12 -15.37
N GLU A 239 -14.50 -18.62 -14.59
CA GLU A 239 -14.77 -19.33 -13.33
C GLU A 239 -15.38 -18.38 -12.28
N GLN A 240 -14.88 -17.15 -12.16
CA GLN A 240 -15.45 -16.12 -11.29
C GLN A 240 -16.90 -15.77 -11.66
N GLN A 241 -17.20 -15.60 -12.96
CA GLN A 241 -18.56 -15.33 -13.43
C GLN A 241 -19.52 -16.49 -13.12
N LYS A 242 -19.11 -17.74 -13.38
CA LYS A 242 -19.92 -18.93 -13.06
C LYS A 242 -20.19 -19.05 -11.56
N SER A 243 -19.17 -18.81 -10.73
CA SER A 243 -19.30 -18.82 -9.27
C SER A 243 -20.30 -17.75 -8.78
N SER A 244 -20.20 -16.53 -9.29
CA SER A 244 -21.13 -15.43 -8.96
C SER A 244 -22.58 -15.75 -9.32
N VAL A 245 -22.82 -16.30 -10.53
CA VAL A 245 -24.16 -16.70 -10.97
C VAL A 245 -24.73 -17.81 -10.08
N LEU A 246 -23.93 -18.82 -9.74
CA LEU A 246 -24.36 -19.90 -8.84
C LEU A 246 -24.70 -19.39 -7.43
N GLN A 247 -23.95 -18.42 -6.91
CA GLN A 247 -24.24 -17.79 -5.63
C GLN A 247 -25.56 -17.00 -5.66
N LYS A 248 -25.79 -16.21 -6.73
CA LYS A 248 -27.06 -15.49 -6.93
C LYS A 248 -28.25 -16.45 -7.04
N LEU A 249 -28.12 -17.52 -7.83
CA LEU A 249 -29.16 -18.56 -7.96
C LEU A 249 -29.46 -19.28 -6.63
N LYS A 250 -28.45 -19.49 -5.78
CA LYS A 250 -28.64 -20.07 -4.44
C LYS A 250 -29.33 -19.11 -3.47
N GLN A 251 -29.09 -17.80 -3.59
CA GLN A 251 -29.79 -16.78 -2.79
C GLN A 251 -31.24 -16.57 -3.23
N GLU A 252 -31.56 -16.80 -4.51
CA GLU A 252 -32.91 -16.64 -5.08
C GLU A 252 -33.84 -17.86 -4.88
N LEU A 253 -33.33 -19.01 -4.43
CA LEU A 253 -34.20 -20.15 -4.11
C LEU A 253 -34.99 -19.86 -2.81
N PRO A 254 -36.35 -19.79 -2.85
CA PRO A 254 -37.13 -19.61 -1.65
C PRO A 254 -37.00 -20.84 -0.76
N ALA A 255 -36.90 -20.63 0.56
CA ALA A 255 -36.99 -21.69 1.56
C ALA A 255 -38.21 -22.57 1.25
N HIS A 256 -37.94 -23.82 0.86
CA HIS A 256 -38.96 -24.80 0.52
C HIS A 256 -39.96 -24.84 1.67
N LYS A 257 -41.21 -24.42 1.42
CA LYS A 257 -42.30 -24.56 2.39
C LYS A 257 -42.34 -26.03 2.81
N SER A 258 -41.91 -26.29 4.04
CA SER A 258 -42.11 -27.57 4.70
C SER A 258 -43.61 -27.82 4.73
N ALA A 259 -44.05 -28.87 4.06
CA ALA A 259 -45.45 -29.28 4.01
C ALA A 259 -45.97 -29.49 5.44
N ALA A 260 -47.02 -28.76 5.81
CA ALA A 260 -47.66 -28.88 7.11
C ALA A 260 -48.24 -30.30 7.28
N PRO A 261 -48.12 -30.92 8.47
CA PRO A 261 -48.63 -32.26 8.70
C PRO A 261 -50.17 -32.26 8.73
N LYS A 262 -50.78 -33.23 8.04
CA LYS A 262 -52.23 -33.47 8.02
C LYS A 262 -52.76 -33.65 9.45
N LYS A 263 -53.65 -32.75 9.88
CA LYS A 263 -54.47 -32.96 11.09
C LYS A 263 -55.51 -34.06 10.80
N ARG A 264 -55.51 -35.11 11.64
CA ARG A 264 -56.60 -36.08 11.76
C ARG A 264 -57.78 -35.41 12.48
N GLU A 265 -58.97 -35.56 11.94
CA GLU A 265 -60.24 -35.23 12.59
C GLU A 265 -60.50 -36.16 13.80
N PRO A 266 -61.23 -35.68 14.82
CA PRO A 266 -62.05 -36.54 15.65
C PRO A 266 -63.55 -36.28 15.43
N GLU A 267 -64.29 -37.39 15.33
CA GLU A 267 -65.74 -37.49 15.27
C GLU A 267 -66.44 -36.88 16.50
N ARG A 268 -67.44 -36.02 16.28
CA ARG A 268 -68.87 -36.21 16.61
C ARG A 268 -69.66 -34.93 16.41
#